data_AF-A0A940VIL4-F1
#
_entry.id   AF-A0A940VIL4-F1
#
_cell.length_a   1.000
_cell.length_b   1.000
_cell.length_c   1.000
_cell.angle_alpha   90.00
_cell.angle_beta   90.00
_cell.angle_gamma   90.00
#
_symmetry.space_group_name_H-M   'P 1'
#
loop_
_entity.id
_entity.type
_entity.pdbx_description
1 polymer ?
#
loop_
_entity_poly.entity_id
_entity_poly.type
_entity_poly.pdbx_seq_one_letter_code
_entity_poly.pdbx_strand_id
1 'polypeptide(L)'
;MMKNVYEEVRVYYEQETTQELAISRDWVEGYLRQKAWQGSSDDELREVWRYLKMFLAYLEHVNADCLEEISYQEYSRVIEWLADHIKGFKATLKPVRSFFNVLLEFYRYLALKKIVADTTELEQAAQEIAGGNKVKLIDDNSFMLRRSSSVLSEEFAGVVGEIVEGLMLKLGSFFQKKEFNDDFQRALFLFAGPLNPIPEPEPDEFSMFWQEFWDYFLFDYRLLANDETPMKQFAVTCRKELSAEEREVIADLLNTEFTVFTVSRVINPEWIECVNLFTEEIFRLPHPEFDYKGMKQMLFFGHIFSRDTVLVNCITSIKLSPNLCRRIKEEAQRQKAIFDIQQPGATWKEFFNRHALAFRHTVDILLNMAKVNVTPFDQMERTFPIIAQNREPNEAVTKLFVKIMPEYGFSKHDQDLAMRLWYDYCQVTVVTVRKAGAWAAAVIYSFAQINSPQGISVEQLAADLDVSTSSVYANRDKIFKSLELAKYDPRYLSAEGLIYSLFTP
;
A
#
# COMPACT_ATOMS: atom_id res chain seq x y z
N MET A 1 30.56 -36.52 -35.02
CA MET A 1 30.00 -36.31 -36.38
C MET A 1 29.43 -34.90 -36.36
N MET A 2 29.99 -33.96 -37.14
CA MET A 2 29.74 -32.51 -37.00
C MET A 2 28.24 -32.18 -37.03
N LYS A 3 27.68 -31.75 -35.88
CA LYS A 3 26.34 -31.18 -35.80
C LYS A 3 26.40 -29.80 -36.46
N ASN A 4 26.00 -29.68 -37.71
CA ASN A 4 25.83 -28.37 -38.35
C ASN A 4 24.76 -27.58 -37.56
N VAL A 5 24.88 -26.25 -37.48
CA VAL A 5 23.91 -25.38 -36.79
C VAL A 5 22.44 -25.70 -37.13
N TYR A 6 22.13 -26.12 -38.37
CA TYR A 6 20.76 -26.48 -38.77
C TYR A 6 20.20 -27.70 -38.03
N GLU A 7 21.04 -28.66 -37.64
CA GLU A 7 20.63 -29.79 -36.81
C GLU A 7 20.32 -29.34 -35.38
N GLU A 8 21.04 -28.34 -34.85
CA GLU A 8 20.77 -27.78 -33.53
C GLU A 8 19.44 -27.01 -33.50
N VAL A 9 19.15 -26.25 -34.57
CA VAL A 9 17.85 -25.60 -34.75
C VAL A 9 16.75 -26.64 -34.82
N ARG A 10 16.90 -27.67 -35.68
CA ARG A 10 15.89 -28.71 -35.83
C ARG A 10 15.57 -29.42 -34.52
N VAL A 11 16.60 -29.82 -33.76
CA VAL A 11 16.43 -30.51 -32.47
C VAL A 11 15.67 -29.64 -31.47
N TYR A 12 15.93 -28.34 -31.41
CA TYR A 12 15.20 -27.42 -30.53
C TYR A 12 13.70 -27.43 -30.82
N TYR A 13 13.32 -27.21 -32.08
CA TYR A 13 11.91 -27.15 -32.49
C TYR A 13 11.18 -28.51 -32.50
N GLU A 14 11.90 -29.64 -32.53
CA GLU A 14 11.30 -30.99 -32.52
C GLU A 14 11.19 -31.61 -31.11
N GLN A 15 12.05 -31.23 -30.17
CA GLN A 15 12.16 -31.87 -28.85
C GLN A 15 11.78 -30.97 -27.67
N GLU A 16 11.92 -29.65 -27.80
CA GLU A 16 11.74 -28.72 -26.68
C GLU A 16 10.42 -27.94 -26.74
N THR A 17 9.59 -28.10 -27.78
CA THR A 17 8.36 -27.30 -27.95
C THR A 17 7.08 -28.10 -28.19
N THR A 18 6.05 -27.84 -27.38
CA THR A 18 4.68 -28.37 -27.49
C THR A 18 3.64 -27.33 -27.94
N GLN A 19 4.04 -26.05 -28.11
CA GLN A 19 3.19 -24.90 -28.47
C GLN A 19 3.70 -24.18 -29.74
N GLU A 20 2.85 -23.36 -30.36
CA GLU A 20 3.24 -22.47 -31.45
C GLU A 20 4.14 -21.34 -30.91
N LEU A 21 5.41 -21.30 -31.33
CA LEU A 21 6.37 -20.27 -30.91
C LEU A 21 6.17 -18.96 -31.71
N ALA A 22 6.38 -17.81 -31.04
CA ALA A 22 6.43 -16.48 -31.67
C ALA A 22 7.41 -16.35 -32.85
N ILE A 23 8.46 -17.18 -32.89
CA ILE A 23 9.41 -17.23 -34.00
C ILE A 23 9.38 -18.62 -34.61
N SER A 24 8.95 -18.69 -35.87
CA SER A 24 8.92 -19.96 -36.61
C SER A 24 10.34 -20.45 -36.97
N ARG A 25 10.47 -21.78 -37.05
CA ARG A 25 11.71 -22.45 -37.48
C ARG A 25 12.20 -21.96 -38.84
N ASP A 26 11.29 -21.77 -39.80
CA ASP A 26 11.63 -21.35 -41.16
C ASP A 26 12.27 -19.97 -41.21
N TRP A 27 11.89 -19.08 -40.28
CA TRP A 27 12.49 -17.75 -40.18
C TRP A 27 13.94 -17.82 -39.72
N VAL A 28 14.21 -18.62 -38.68
CA VAL A 28 15.55 -18.85 -38.15
C VAL A 28 16.44 -19.53 -39.19
N GLU A 29 15.97 -20.63 -39.80
CA GLU A 29 16.74 -21.33 -40.84
C GLU A 29 17.01 -20.42 -42.05
N GLY A 30 16.01 -19.64 -42.48
CA GLY A 30 16.16 -18.68 -43.58
C GLY A 30 17.21 -17.60 -43.28
N TYR A 31 17.20 -17.06 -42.06
CA TYR A 31 18.19 -16.09 -41.61
C TYR A 31 19.61 -16.67 -41.56
N LEU A 32 19.78 -17.84 -40.95
CA LEU A 32 21.07 -18.53 -40.86
C LEU A 32 21.61 -18.88 -42.25
N ARG A 33 20.74 -19.31 -43.18
CA ARG A 33 21.13 -19.51 -44.58
C ARG A 33 21.62 -18.20 -45.19
N GLN A 34 20.89 -17.09 -45.03
CA GLN A 34 21.35 -15.80 -45.58
C GLN A 34 22.75 -15.42 -45.04
N LYS A 35 23.00 -15.61 -43.74
CA LYS A 35 24.32 -15.37 -43.14
C LYS A 35 25.40 -16.30 -43.70
N ALA A 36 25.09 -17.59 -43.86
CA ALA A 36 25.99 -18.55 -44.50
C ALA A 36 26.35 -18.13 -45.94
N TRP A 37 25.36 -17.66 -46.71
CA TRP A 37 25.56 -17.14 -48.08
C TRP A 37 26.39 -15.85 -48.13
N GLN A 38 26.39 -15.05 -47.06
CA GLN A 38 27.23 -13.87 -46.89
C GLN A 38 28.66 -14.21 -46.43
N GLY A 39 28.98 -15.50 -46.27
CA GLY A 39 30.33 -15.98 -45.96
C GLY A 39 30.59 -16.29 -44.48
N SER A 40 29.55 -16.32 -43.62
CA SER A 40 29.72 -16.70 -42.21
C SER A 40 30.15 -18.16 -42.06
N SER A 41 31.10 -18.40 -41.15
CA SER A 41 31.56 -19.74 -40.77
C SER A 41 30.54 -20.48 -39.89
N ASP A 42 30.65 -21.82 -39.80
CA ASP A 42 29.75 -22.64 -38.95
C ASP A 42 29.81 -22.21 -37.47
N ASP A 43 30.99 -21.84 -36.98
CA ASP A 43 31.16 -21.35 -35.59
C ASP A 43 30.45 -20.01 -35.36
N GLU A 44 30.51 -19.09 -36.32
CA GLU A 44 29.77 -17.82 -36.25
C GLU A 44 28.26 -18.04 -36.30
N LEU A 45 27.79 -18.98 -37.13
CA LEU A 45 26.36 -19.31 -37.22
C LEU A 45 25.86 -19.96 -35.93
N ARG A 46 26.66 -20.81 -35.28
CA ARG A 46 26.32 -21.38 -33.96
C ARG A 46 26.26 -20.30 -32.88
N GLU A 47 27.14 -19.31 -32.94
CA GLU A 47 27.11 -18.19 -32.00
C GLU A 47 25.85 -17.33 -32.19
N VAL A 48 25.47 -17.05 -33.43
CA VAL A 48 24.20 -16.40 -33.78
C VAL A 48 23.02 -17.22 -33.25
N TRP A 49 23.01 -18.52 -33.52
CA TRP A 49 21.97 -19.42 -33.03
C TRP A 49 21.89 -19.45 -31.51
N ARG A 50 23.02 -19.39 -30.79
CA ARG A 50 23.03 -19.37 -29.32
C ARG A 50 22.25 -18.17 -28.78
N TYR A 51 22.45 -16.97 -29.34
CA TYR A 51 21.71 -15.78 -28.91
C TYR A 51 20.23 -15.83 -29.29
N LEU A 52 19.89 -16.36 -30.46
CA LEU A 52 18.49 -16.58 -30.84
C LEU A 52 17.81 -17.61 -29.93
N LYS A 53 18.48 -18.73 -29.61
CA LYS A 53 17.97 -19.74 -28.68
C LYS A 53 17.71 -19.15 -27.28
N MET A 54 18.61 -18.28 -26.81
CA MET A 54 18.41 -17.58 -25.53
C MET A 54 17.16 -16.70 -25.55
N PHE A 55 16.94 -15.98 -26.65
CA PHE A 55 15.74 -15.16 -26.81
C PHE A 55 14.47 -16.02 -26.93
N LEU A 56 14.50 -17.12 -27.68
CA LEU A 56 13.40 -18.07 -27.79
C LEU A 56 12.99 -18.64 -26.42
N ALA A 57 13.97 -19.03 -25.60
CA ALA A 57 13.71 -19.52 -24.24
C ALA A 57 13.03 -18.47 -23.36
N TYR A 58 13.35 -17.19 -23.55
CA TYR A 58 12.65 -16.10 -22.88
C TYR A 58 11.21 -15.96 -23.39
N LEU A 59 11.00 -15.95 -24.72
CA LEU A 59 9.68 -15.82 -25.32
C LEU A 59 8.73 -16.95 -24.90
N GLU A 60 9.25 -18.17 -24.80
CA GLU A 60 8.54 -19.33 -24.28
C GLU A 60 8.19 -19.17 -22.80
N HIS A 61 9.11 -18.64 -21.99
CA HIS A 61 8.85 -18.36 -20.57
C HIS A 61 7.72 -17.35 -20.36
N VAL A 62 7.63 -16.32 -21.20
CA VAL A 62 6.57 -15.30 -21.12
C VAL A 62 5.33 -15.64 -21.96
N ASN A 63 5.33 -16.79 -22.64
CA ASN A 63 4.28 -17.22 -23.57
C ASN A 63 3.92 -16.13 -24.59
N ALA A 64 4.92 -15.51 -25.21
CA ALA A 64 4.72 -14.48 -26.22
C ALA A 64 4.19 -15.10 -27.53
N ASP A 65 3.13 -14.51 -28.07
CA ASP A 65 2.49 -14.97 -29.32
C ASP A 65 3.14 -14.34 -30.57
N CYS A 66 3.66 -13.12 -30.48
CA CYS A 66 4.33 -12.45 -31.59
C CYS A 66 5.45 -11.50 -31.14
N LEU A 67 6.30 -11.10 -32.10
CA LEU A 67 7.42 -10.20 -31.84
C LEU A 67 7.02 -8.72 -31.75
N GLU A 68 5.86 -8.36 -32.30
CA GLU A 68 5.43 -6.97 -32.50
C GLU A 68 4.86 -6.36 -31.22
N GLU A 69 4.52 -7.18 -30.24
CA GLU A 69 4.02 -6.77 -28.91
C GLU A 69 5.15 -6.49 -27.91
N ILE A 70 6.41 -6.75 -28.28
CA ILE A 70 7.55 -6.59 -27.39
C ILE A 70 8.01 -5.13 -27.40
N SER A 71 7.68 -4.40 -26.34
CA SER A 71 8.12 -3.01 -26.14
C SER A 71 9.62 -2.91 -25.85
N TYR A 72 10.21 -1.73 -26.08
CA TYR A 72 11.62 -1.49 -25.81
C TYR A 72 12.02 -1.73 -24.34
N GLN A 73 11.09 -1.52 -23.40
CA GLN A 73 11.29 -1.74 -21.97
C GLN A 73 11.41 -3.22 -21.62
N GLU A 74 10.69 -4.09 -22.35
CA GLU A 74 10.66 -5.52 -22.12
C GLU A 74 12.05 -6.16 -22.24
N TYR A 75 12.86 -5.63 -23.15
CA TYR A 75 14.24 -6.08 -23.34
C TYR A 75 15.13 -5.87 -22.11
N SER A 76 14.77 -5.00 -21.14
CA SER A 76 15.49 -4.95 -19.86
C SER A 76 15.28 -6.26 -19.08
N ARG A 77 14.05 -6.78 -19.04
CA ARG A 77 13.73 -8.04 -18.36
C ARG A 77 14.24 -9.26 -19.12
N VAL A 78 14.32 -9.20 -20.45
CA VAL A 78 15.07 -10.19 -21.24
C VAL A 78 16.50 -10.31 -20.71
N ILE A 79 17.21 -9.18 -20.53
CA ILE A 79 18.60 -9.21 -20.07
C ILE A 79 18.72 -9.71 -18.62
N GLU A 80 17.80 -9.33 -17.74
CA GLU A 80 17.75 -9.81 -16.35
C GLU A 80 17.50 -11.31 -16.28
N TRP A 81 16.44 -11.79 -16.93
CA TRP A 81 16.09 -13.20 -16.96
C TRP A 81 17.23 -14.05 -17.52
N LEU A 82 17.86 -13.59 -18.60
CA LEU A 82 19.02 -14.27 -19.19
C LEU A 82 20.21 -14.33 -18.22
N ALA A 83 20.45 -13.27 -17.45
CA ALA A 83 21.55 -13.23 -16.49
C ALA A 83 21.34 -14.21 -15.32
N ASP A 84 20.09 -14.42 -14.91
CA ASP A 84 19.73 -15.29 -13.80
C ASP A 84 19.59 -16.77 -14.22
N HIS A 85 19.06 -17.04 -15.41
CA HIS A 85 18.67 -18.39 -15.82
C HIS A 85 19.64 -19.02 -16.84
N ILE A 86 20.36 -18.23 -17.62
CA ILE A 86 21.29 -18.77 -18.63
C ILE A 86 22.72 -18.75 -18.12
N LYS A 87 23.21 -19.94 -17.76
CA LYS A 87 24.58 -20.14 -17.30
C LYS A 87 25.59 -19.61 -18.31
N GLY A 88 26.37 -18.62 -17.88
CA GLY A 88 27.45 -18.02 -18.69
C GLY A 88 27.07 -16.70 -19.36
N PHE A 89 25.79 -16.31 -19.36
CA PHE A 89 25.41 -14.95 -19.70
C PHE A 89 25.62 -14.03 -18.50
N LYS A 90 26.09 -12.81 -18.74
CA LYS A 90 26.26 -11.78 -17.72
C LYS A 90 25.73 -10.47 -18.26
N ALA A 91 24.90 -9.78 -17.47
CA ALA A 91 24.39 -8.44 -17.76
C ALA A 91 25.51 -7.37 -17.72
N THR A 92 26.46 -7.49 -18.64
CA THR A 92 27.60 -6.61 -18.84
C THR A 92 27.60 -6.13 -20.29
N LEU A 93 28.22 -4.98 -20.55
CA LEU A 93 28.11 -4.29 -21.85
C LEU A 93 28.41 -5.18 -23.07
N LYS A 94 29.48 -5.99 -23.01
CA LYS A 94 29.92 -6.79 -24.16
C LYS A 94 28.90 -7.88 -24.53
N PRO A 95 28.50 -8.79 -23.62
CA PRO A 95 27.43 -9.77 -23.88
C PRO A 95 26.10 -9.15 -24.31
N VAL A 96 25.67 -8.07 -23.66
CA VAL A 96 24.39 -7.41 -23.94
C VAL A 96 24.40 -6.77 -25.33
N ARG A 97 25.48 -6.08 -25.72
CA ARG A 97 25.63 -5.54 -27.08
C ARG A 97 25.69 -6.62 -28.14
N SER A 98 26.42 -7.71 -27.89
CA SER A 98 26.45 -8.85 -28.82
C SER A 98 25.05 -9.45 -29.02
N PHE A 99 24.27 -9.57 -27.94
CA PHE A 99 22.89 -10.03 -28.00
C PHE A 99 22.00 -9.11 -28.84
N PHE A 100 21.99 -7.80 -28.54
CA PHE A 100 21.20 -6.83 -29.31
C PHE A 100 21.63 -6.76 -30.78
N ASN A 101 22.93 -6.86 -31.08
CA ASN A 101 23.40 -6.85 -32.46
C ASN A 101 22.83 -8.03 -33.26
N VAL A 102 22.84 -9.24 -32.69
CA VAL A 102 22.29 -10.43 -33.37
C VAL A 102 20.78 -10.28 -33.57
N LEU A 103 20.06 -9.82 -32.54
CA LEU A 103 18.61 -9.59 -32.64
C LEU A 103 18.26 -8.52 -33.67
N LEU A 104 18.98 -7.40 -33.70
CA LEU A 104 18.73 -6.31 -34.64
C LEU A 104 18.92 -6.76 -36.09
N GLU A 105 19.98 -7.54 -36.37
CA GLU A 105 20.19 -8.10 -37.71
C GLU A 105 19.10 -9.10 -38.08
N PHE A 106 18.63 -9.91 -37.14
CA PHE A 106 17.52 -10.84 -37.34
C PHE A 106 16.20 -10.10 -37.60
N TYR A 107 15.84 -9.11 -36.79
CA TYR A 107 14.62 -8.31 -36.97
C TYR A 107 14.64 -7.55 -38.30
N ARG A 108 15.79 -7.01 -38.71
CA ARG A 108 15.94 -6.40 -40.05
C ARG A 108 15.71 -7.40 -41.17
N TYR A 109 16.18 -8.64 -41.02
CA TYR A 109 15.87 -9.70 -41.97
C TYR A 109 14.36 -10.00 -42.04
N LEU A 110 13.68 -10.07 -40.89
CA LEU A 110 12.23 -10.29 -40.83
C LEU A 110 11.44 -9.11 -41.43
N ALA A 111 11.86 -7.87 -41.15
CA ALA A 111 11.23 -6.66 -41.69
C ALA A 111 11.36 -6.59 -43.22
N LEU A 112 12.53 -6.95 -43.78
CA LEU A 112 12.74 -7.07 -45.23
C LEU A 112 11.81 -8.11 -45.88
N LYS A 113 11.41 -9.13 -45.13
CA LYS A 113 10.45 -10.16 -45.55
C LYS A 113 9.00 -9.81 -45.26
N LYS A 114 8.74 -8.63 -44.65
CA LYS A 114 7.42 -8.17 -44.19
C LYS A 114 6.77 -9.12 -43.18
N ILE A 115 7.59 -9.79 -42.37
CA ILE A 115 7.14 -10.65 -41.27
C ILE A 115 6.87 -9.82 -40.01
N VAL A 116 7.69 -8.80 -39.77
CA VAL A 116 7.48 -7.78 -38.73
C VAL A 116 7.34 -6.40 -39.36
N ALA A 117 6.56 -5.52 -38.74
CA ALA A 117 6.32 -4.16 -39.24
C ALA A 117 7.61 -3.31 -39.34
N ASP A 118 8.37 -3.22 -38.25
CA ASP A 118 9.63 -2.45 -38.19
C ASP A 118 10.55 -2.95 -37.06
N THR A 119 11.64 -2.21 -36.79
CA THR A 119 12.64 -2.56 -35.77
C THR A 119 12.76 -1.49 -34.69
N THR A 120 11.80 -0.57 -34.60
CA THR A 120 11.90 0.68 -33.82
C THR A 120 12.07 0.40 -32.33
N GLU A 121 11.22 -0.48 -31.77
CA GLU A 121 11.25 -0.85 -30.34
C GLU A 121 12.59 -1.51 -29.96
N LEU A 122 13.09 -2.41 -30.79
CA LEU A 122 14.37 -3.10 -30.54
C LEU A 122 15.57 -2.15 -30.69
N GLU A 123 15.54 -1.22 -31.64
CA GLU A 123 16.57 -0.20 -31.80
C GLU A 123 16.60 0.77 -30.59
N GLN A 124 15.42 1.17 -30.12
CA GLN A 124 15.28 1.98 -28.91
C GLN A 124 15.81 1.23 -27.68
N ALA A 125 15.48 -0.05 -27.53
CA ALA A 125 15.97 -0.89 -26.43
C ALA A 125 17.50 -0.98 -26.43
N ALA A 126 18.10 -1.27 -27.60
CA ALA A 126 19.54 -1.38 -27.74
C ALA A 126 20.25 -0.06 -27.35
N GLN A 127 19.66 1.08 -27.73
CA GLN A 127 20.20 2.40 -27.43
C GLN A 127 20.07 2.76 -25.94
N GLU A 128 18.91 2.57 -25.33
CA GLU A 128 18.66 2.91 -23.92
C GLU A 128 19.43 1.99 -22.97
N ILE A 129 19.42 0.68 -23.23
CA ILE A 129 19.98 -0.32 -22.33
C ILE A 129 21.50 -0.43 -22.49
N ALA A 130 21.99 -0.34 -23.73
CA ALA A 130 23.39 -0.66 -24.05
C ALA A 130 24.14 0.43 -24.84
N GLY A 131 23.52 1.58 -25.12
CA GLY A 131 24.16 2.70 -25.84
C GLY A 131 25.23 3.44 -25.04
N GLY A 132 25.15 3.42 -23.70
CA GLY A 132 26.08 4.11 -22.80
C GLY A 132 27.35 3.33 -22.42
N ASN A 133 28.04 3.82 -21.38
CA ASN A 133 29.27 3.20 -20.82
C ASN A 133 29.01 2.10 -19.78
N LYS A 134 27.75 1.83 -19.45
CA LYS A 134 27.30 0.73 -18.58
C LYS A 134 25.93 0.26 -19.07
N VAL A 135 25.57 -0.98 -18.76
CA VAL A 135 24.21 -1.50 -18.99
C VAL A 135 23.26 -0.75 -18.05
N LYS A 136 22.17 -0.22 -18.59
CA LYS A 136 21.09 0.42 -17.83
C LYS A 136 19.82 -0.40 -17.99
N LEU A 137 19.46 -1.13 -16.94
CA LEU A 137 18.19 -1.86 -16.92
C LEU A 137 17.11 -0.90 -16.41
N ILE A 138 16.01 -0.81 -17.14
CA ILE A 138 14.90 0.07 -16.79
C ILE A 138 14.11 -0.62 -15.68
N ASP A 139 14.11 -0.03 -14.49
CA ASP A 139 13.40 -0.51 -13.31
C ASP A 139 11.91 -0.13 -13.41
N ASP A 140 11.17 -0.83 -14.27
CA ASP A 140 9.72 -0.64 -14.41
C ASP A 140 8.98 -1.59 -13.45
N ASN A 141 8.82 -1.10 -12.21
CA ASN A 141 8.22 -1.78 -11.05
C ASN A 141 6.69 -1.88 -11.13
N SER A 142 6.12 -2.40 -12.21
CA SER A 142 4.70 -2.72 -12.24
C SER A 142 4.42 -3.94 -13.11
N PHE A 143 4.02 -5.02 -12.47
CA PHE A 143 3.43 -6.21 -13.09
C PHE A 143 2.13 -5.87 -13.81
N MET A 144 1.37 -4.91 -13.26
CA MET A 144 0.04 -4.58 -13.72
C MET A 144 0.05 -3.69 -14.99
N LEU A 145 1.02 -2.79 -15.17
CA LEU A 145 1.20 -2.01 -16.41
C LEU A 145 1.52 -2.89 -17.63
N ARG A 146 2.01 -4.11 -17.43
CA ARG A 146 2.45 -5.01 -18.52
C ARG A 146 1.32 -5.76 -19.22
N ARG A 147 0.11 -5.75 -18.66
CA ARG A 147 -1.03 -6.44 -19.24
C ARG A 147 -2.25 -5.55 -19.48
N SER A 148 -2.12 -4.24 -19.22
CA SER A 148 -3.11 -3.23 -19.61
C SER A 148 -2.85 -2.63 -21.00
N SER A 149 -1.73 -2.95 -21.66
CA SER A 149 -1.48 -2.59 -23.06
C SER A 149 -2.11 -3.59 -24.05
N SER A 150 -2.25 -4.85 -23.65
CA SER A 150 -3.24 -5.76 -24.21
C SER A 150 -4.58 -5.45 -23.59
N VAL A 151 -5.64 -5.39 -24.40
CA VAL A 151 -7.04 -5.43 -23.94
C VAL A 151 -7.14 -6.32 -22.70
N LEU A 152 -7.72 -5.82 -21.60
CA LEU A 152 -8.02 -6.63 -20.41
C LEU A 152 -8.89 -7.82 -20.86
N SER A 153 -8.28 -8.95 -21.18
CA SER A 153 -9.04 -10.16 -21.48
C SER A 153 -9.66 -10.64 -20.16
N GLU A 154 -10.87 -11.18 -20.22
CA GLU A 154 -11.55 -11.78 -19.06
C GLU A 154 -10.67 -12.82 -18.35
N GLU A 155 -9.78 -13.48 -19.11
CA GLU A 155 -8.83 -14.47 -18.63
C GLU A 155 -7.73 -13.87 -17.74
N PHE A 156 -7.27 -12.64 -18.02
CA PHE A 156 -6.28 -11.97 -17.17
C PHE A 156 -6.86 -11.45 -15.85
N ALA A 157 -8.08 -10.91 -15.89
CA ALA A 157 -8.81 -10.54 -14.69
C ALA A 157 -9.02 -11.77 -13.78
N GLY A 158 -9.24 -12.95 -14.38
CA GLY A 158 -9.30 -14.22 -13.67
C GLY A 158 -8.02 -14.56 -12.91
N VAL A 159 -6.85 -14.49 -13.56
CA VAL A 159 -5.55 -14.84 -12.92
C VAL A 159 -5.19 -13.87 -11.78
N VAL A 160 -5.41 -12.57 -11.96
CA VAL A 160 -5.20 -11.59 -10.88
C VAL A 160 -6.19 -11.83 -9.74
N GLY A 161 -7.44 -12.15 -10.07
CA GLY A 161 -8.47 -12.54 -9.10
C GLY A 161 -8.06 -13.74 -8.26
N GLU A 162 -7.54 -14.81 -8.88
CA GLU A 162 -7.08 -16.02 -8.19
C GLU A 162 -5.89 -15.74 -7.25
N ILE A 163 -4.93 -14.90 -7.68
CA ILE A 163 -3.79 -14.51 -6.83
C ILE A 163 -4.28 -13.70 -5.63
N VAL A 164 -5.18 -12.74 -5.85
CA VAL A 164 -5.76 -11.92 -4.77
C VAL A 164 -6.58 -12.79 -3.81
N GLU A 165 -7.40 -13.71 -4.30
CA GLU A 165 -8.17 -14.63 -3.47
C GLU A 165 -7.26 -15.54 -2.63
N GLY A 166 -6.21 -16.10 -3.23
CA GLY A 166 -5.20 -16.89 -2.52
C GLY A 166 -4.47 -16.08 -1.44
N LEU A 167 -4.14 -14.81 -1.73
CA LEU A 167 -3.55 -13.89 -0.76
C LEU A 167 -4.50 -13.58 0.39
N MET A 168 -5.79 -13.36 0.11
CA MET A 168 -6.81 -13.08 1.14
C MET A 168 -7.00 -14.27 2.08
N LEU A 169 -6.95 -15.50 1.58
CA LEU A 169 -6.97 -16.71 2.42
C LEU A 169 -5.74 -16.83 3.32
N LYS A 170 -4.55 -16.54 2.79
CA LYS A 170 -3.30 -16.51 3.57
C LYS A 170 -3.32 -15.42 4.65
N LEU A 171 -3.81 -14.23 4.29
CA LEU A 171 -3.99 -13.10 5.22
C LEU A 171 -4.96 -13.45 6.35
N GLY A 172 -6.14 -13.99 6.00
CA GLY A 172 -7.13 -14.43 6.98
C GLY A 172 -6.55 -15.46 7.95
N SER A 173 -5.86 -16.48 7.42
CA SER A 173 -5.21 -17.52 8.23
C SER A 173 -4.11 -16.95 9.14
N PHE A 174 -3.36 -15.96 8.67
CA PHE A 174 -2.29 -15.33 9.43
C PHE A 174 -2.82 -14.54 10.63
N PHE A 175 -3.88 -13.74 10.45
CA PHE A 175 -4.46 -12.90 11.50
C PHE A 175 -5.41 -13.64 12.45
N GLN A 176 -5.77 -14.89 12.17
CA GLN A 176 -6.46 -15.77 13.12
C GLN A 176 -5.55 -16.33 14.24
N LYS A 177 -4.23 -16.08 14.19
CA LYS A 177 -3.32 -16.48 15.26
C LYS A 177 -3.63 -15.72 16.56
N LYS A 178 -3.49 -16.41 17.69
CA LYS A 178 -3.78 -15.87 19.04
C LYS A 178 -3.06 -14.55 19.36
N GLU A 179 -1.88 -14.33 18.80
CA GLU A 179 -1.08 -13.12 19.01
C GLU A 179 -1.75 -11.84 18.47
N PHE A 180 -2.70 -11.95 17.54
CA PHE A 180 -3.44 -10.83 16.96
C PHE A 180 -4.85 -10.67 17.55
N ASN A 181 -5.22 -11.46 18.57
CA ASN A 181 -6.58 -11.41 19.13
C ASN A 181 -6.94 -10.01 19.66
N ASP A 182 -6.04 -9.39 20.42
CA ASP A 182 -6.27 -8.07 21.00
C ASP A 182 -6.37 -7.00 19.90
N ASP A 183 -5.53 -7.13 18.86
CA ASP A 183 -5.57 -6.27 17.68
C ASP A 183 -6.90 -6.39 16.93
N PHE A 184 -7.36 -7.62 16.70
CA PHE A 184 -8.61 -7.89 15.99
C PHE A 184 -9.82 -7.39 16.78
N GLN A 185 -9.86 -7.63 18.10
CA GLN A 185 -10.92 -7.14 18.97
C GLN A 185 -10.97 -5.62 19.01
N ARG A 186 -9.81 -4.97 19.16
CA ARG A 186 -9.72 -3.51 19.14
C ARG A 186 -10.12 -2.94 17.79
N ALA A 187 -9.65 -3.53 16.69
CA ALA A 187 -10.02 -3.10 15.34
C ALA A 187 -11.54 -3.18 15.12
N LEU A 188 -12.17 -4.29 15.51
CA LEU A 188 -13.62 -4.48 15.42
C LEU A 188 -14.39 -3.45 16.22
N PHE A 189 -13.97 -3.20 17.46
CA PHE A 189 -14.60 -2.22 18.34
C PHE A 189 -14.52 -0.81 17.75
N LEU A 190 -13.34 -0.42 17.25
CA LEU A 190 -13.15 0.88 16.61
C LEU A 190 -13.95 0.99 15.30
N PHE A 191 -13.99 -0.07 14.50
CA PHE A 191 -14.68 -0.08 13.21
C PHE A 191 -16.19 0.02 13.35
N ALA A 192 -16.80 -0.80 14.22
CA ALA A 192 -18.23 -0.72 14.51
C ALA A 192 -18.61 0.63 15.13
N GLY A 193 -17.70 1.21 15.92
CA GLY A 193 -17.94 2.43 16.66
C GLY A 193 -18.68 2.16 17.98
N PRO A 194 -18.72 3.15 18.88
CA PRO A 194 -19.11 2.95 20.28
C PRO A 194 -20.62 2.74 20.50
N LEU A 195 -21.45 2.97 19.48
CA LEU A 195 -22.91 2.88 19.59
C LEU A 195 -23.52 1.72 18.79
N ASN A 196 -22.77 1.10 17.87
CA ASN A 196 -23.31 0.09 16.97
C ASN A 196 -23.00 -1.32 17.48
N PRO A 197 -23.97 -2.26 17.39
CA PRO A 197 -23.68 -3.66 17.61
C PRO A 197 -22.78 -4.20 16.50
N ILE A 198 -21.85 -5.09 16.87
CA ILE A 198 -21.07 -5.84 15.88
C ILE A 198 -21.97 -6.95 15.33
N PRO A 199 -22.21 -7.03 14.02
CA PRO A 199 -23.03 -8.08 13.42
C PRO A 199 -22.32 -9.44 13.57
N GLU A 200 -23.09 -10.50 13.80
CA GLU A 200 -22.54 -11.86 13.78
C GLU A 200 -22.18 -12.24 12.33
N PRO A 201 -21.08 -12.99 12.11
CA PRO A 201 -20.75 -13.50 10.78
C PRO A 201 -21.78 -14.54 10.35
N GLU A 202 -22.53 -14.26 9.28
CA GLU A 202 -23.45 -15.23 8.70
C GLU A 202 -22.66 -16.24 7.84
N PRO A 203 -22.91 -17.57 7.97
CA PRO A 203 -22.10 -18.60 7.32
C PRO A 203 -22.07 -18.54 5.79
N ASP A 204 -23.12 -17.98 5.17
CA ASP A 204 -23.38 -18.06 3.73
C ASP A 204 -23.40 -16.68 3.04
N GLU A 205 -23.25 -15.58 3.78
CA GLU A 205 -23.27 -14.21 3.23
C GLU A 205 -22.18 -13.35 3.87
N PHE A 206 -21.17 -12.99 3.07
CA PHE A 206 -20.13 -12.06 3.51
C PHE A 206 -20.69 -10.64 3.42
N SER A 207 -21.31 -10.19 4.50
CA SER A 207 -22.00 -8.90 4.55
C SER A 207 -21.07 -7.73 4.20
N MET A 208 -21.64 -6.64 3.68
CA MET A 208 -20.90 -5.41 3.36
C MET A 208 -20.06 -4.90 4.55
N PHE A 209 -20.54 -5.12 5.78
CA PHE A 209 -19.80 -4.79 6.99
C PHE A 209 -18.44 -5.50 7.05
N TRP A 210 -18.40 -6.80 6.78
CA TRP A 210 -17.15 -7.58 6.84
C TRP A 210 -16.20 -7.20 5.71
N GLN A 211 -16.71 -6.89 4.51
CA GLN A 211 -15.90 -6.38 3.40
C GLN A 211 -15.20 -5.07 3.77
N GLU A 212 -15.96 -4.09 4.26
CA GLU A 212 -15.41 -2.80 4.66
C GLU A 212 -14.51 -2.90 5.90
N PHE A 213 -14.81 -3.82 6.82
CA PHE A 213 -13.96 -4.10 7.98
C PHE A 213 -12.60 -4.62 7.57
N TRP A 214 -12.52 -5.59 6.65
CA TRP A 214 -11.23 -6.13 6.20
C TRP A 214 -10.41 -5.11 5.44
N ASP A 215 -11.05 -4.25 4.64
CA ASP A 215 -10.39 -3.12 4.00
C ASP A 215 -9.79 -2.17 5.05
N TYR A 216 -10.57 -1.76 6.05
CA TYR A 216 -10.06 -0.97 7.17
C TYR A 216 -8.93 -1.70 7.94
N PHE A 217 -9.12 -2.97 8.29
CA PHE A 217 -8.17 -3.71 9.10
C PHE A 217 -6.83 -3.87 8.39
N LEU A 218 -6.83 -4.18 7.09
CA LEU A 218 -5.60 -4.43 6.37
C LEU A 218 -4.79 -3.16 6.08
N PHE A 219 -5.47 -2.05 5.76
CA PHE A 219 -4.83 -0.85 5.22
C PHE A 219 -4.77 0.32 6.21
N ASP A 220 -5.79 0.49 7.06
CA ASP A 220 -5.90 1.66 7.96
C ASP A 220 -5.56 1.34 9.42
N TYR A 221 -5.87 0.12 9.89
CA TYR A 221 -5.62 -0.27 11.28
C TYR A 221 -4.12 -0.31 11.59
N ARG A 222 -3.78 -0.03 12.84
CA ARG A 222 -2.40 0.03 13.33
C ARG A 222 -2.24 -0.96 14.47
N LEU A 223 -1.33 -1.91 14.29
CA LEU A 223 -1.05 -2.95 15.25
C LEU A 223 -0.55 -2.35 16.57
N LEU A 224 -1.06 -2.86 17.70
CA LEU A 224 -0.74 -2.40 19.04
C LEU A 224 0.76 -2.39 19.32
N ALA A 225 1.48 -3.43 18.87
CA ALA A 225 2.87 -3.66 19.22
C ALA A 225 3.87 -2.71 18.52
N ASN A 226 3.62 -2.36 17.27
CA ASN A 226 4.62 -1.68 16.42
C ASN A 226 4.08 -0.53 15.57
N ASP A 227 2.78 -0.23 15.64
CA ASP A 227 2.13 0.84 14.87
C ASP A 227 2.20 0.66 13.34
N GLU A 228 2.45 -0.56 12.87
CA GLU A 228 2.42 -0.91 11.45
C GLU A 228 1.02 -1.38 11.03
N THR A 229 0.70 -1.22 9.74
CA THR A 229 -0.52 -1.81 9.18
C THR A 229 -0.41 -3.35 9.13
N PRO A 230 -1.50 -4.10 9.35
CA PRO A 230 -1.53 -5.55 9.15
C PRO A 230 -0.97 -5.98 7.79
N MET A 231 -1.29 -5.30 6.69
CA MET A 231 -0.74 -5.62 5.37
C MET A 231 0.80 -5.59 5.35
N LYS A 232 1.41 -4.55 5.90
CA LYS A 232 2.88 -4.42 6.01
C LYS A 232 3.50 -5.48 6.94
N GLN A 233 2.86 -5.78 8.07
CA GLN A 233 3.32 -6.84 8.97
C GLN A 233 3.32 -8.21 8.27
N PHE A 234 2.26 -8.52 7.53
CA PHE A 234 2.14 -9.75 6.76
C PHE A 234 3.22 -9.83 5.67
N ALA A 235 3.38 -8.76 4.88
CA ALA A 235 4.37 -8.69 3.81
C ALA A 235 5.80 -8.97 4.29
N VAL A 236 6.18 -8.42 5.45
CA VAL A 236 7.51 -8.63 6.04
C VAL A 236 7.65 -10.04 6.61
N THR A 237 6.63 -10.53 7.33
CA THR A 237 6.70 -11.81 8.04
C THR A 237 6.66 -13.00 7.08
N CYS A 238 5.76 -12.97 6.11
CA CYS A 238 5.54 -14.05 5.16
C CYS A 238 6.38 -13.92 3.88
N ARG A 239 7.30 -12.95 3.78
CA ARG A 239 8.08 -12.67 2.56
C ARG A 239 8.65 -13.91 1.87
N LYS A 240 9.18 -14.87 2.64
CA LYS A 240 9.80 -16.09 2.11
C LYS A 240 8.78 -17.13 1.61
N GLU A 241 7.57 -17.10 2.13
CA GLU A 241 6.47 -18.03 1.83
C GLU A 241 5.61 -17.55 0.65
N LEU A 242 5.72 -16.26 0.31
CA LEU A 242 5.05 -15.65 -0.82
C LEU A 242 5.77 -15.96 -2.14
N SER A 243 5.01 -16.23 -3.20
CA SER A 243 5.52 -16.35 -4.57
C SER A 243 6.04 -15.01 -5.11
N ALA A 244 6.67 -14.99 -6.29
CA ALA A 244 7.13 -13.74 -6.88
C ALA A 244 5.94 -12.82 -7.21
N GLU A 245 4.90 -13.40 -7.79
CA GLU A 245 3.66 -12.74 -8.21
C GLU A 245 2.91 -12.18 -6.98
N GLU A 246 2.80 -12.97 -5.91
CA GLU A 246 2.18 -12.54 -4.65
C GLU A 246 2.91 -11.36 -4.01
N ARG A 247 4.25 -11.34 -4.08
CA ARG A 247 5.04 -10.23 -3.54
C ARG A 247 4.84 -8.95 -4.34
N GLU A 248 4.67 -9.04 -5.65
CA GLU A 248 4.39 -7.89 -6.50
C GLU A 248 3.00 -7.32 -6.20
N VAL A 249 1.97 -8.18 -6.13
CA VAL A 249 0.62 -7.76 -5.73
C VAL A 249 0.65 -7.09 -4.36
N ILE A 250 1.32 -7.70 -3.37
CA ILE A 250 1.46 -7.09 -2.04
C ILE A 250 2.22 -5.75 -2.10
N ALA A 251 3.26 -5.62 -2.91
CA ALA A 251 3.97 -4.36 -3.07
C ALA A 251 3.05 -3.26 -3.62
N ASP A 252 2.14 -3.61 -4.54
CA ASP A 252 1.11 -2.70 -5.02
C ASP A 252 0.09 -2.38 -3.92
N LEU A 253 -0.41 -3.38 -3.18
CA LEU A 253 -1.34 -3.21 -2.04
C LEU A 253 -0.76 -2.25 -0.97
N LEU A 254 0.54 -2.32 -0.71
CA LEU A 254 1.23 -1.46 0.25
C LEU A 254 1.34 0.00 -0.17
N ASN A 255 1.15 0.29 -1.46
CA ASN A 255 1.17 1.66 -2.00
C ASN A 255 -0.23 2.26 -2.16
N THR A 256 -1.26 1.59 -1.64
CA THR A 256 -2.63 2.12 -1.66
C THR A 256 -2.78 3.35 -0.78
N GLU A 257 -3.67 4.25 -1.21
CA GLU A 257 -4.01 5.45 -0.45
C GLU A 257 -5.52 5.54 -0.28
N PHE A 258 -5.95 5.78 0.97
CA PHE A 258 -7.33 6.12 1.25
C PHE A 258 -7.69 7.44 0.57
N THR A 259 -8.59 7.36 -0.40
CA THR A 259 -8.92 8.46 -1.30
C THR A 259 -10.42 8.74 -1.24
N VAL A 260 -10.77 10.02 -1.17
CA VAL A 260 -12.16 10.49 -1.18
C VAL A 260 -12.36 11.32 -2.43
N PHE A 261 -13.32 10.96 -3.28
CA PHE A 261 -13.43 11.53 -4.61
C PHE A 261 -14.86 11.55 -5.15
N THR A 262 -15.04 12.30 -6.24
CA THR A 262 -16.28 12.37 -7.02
C THR A 262 -15.98 12.16 -8.50
N VAL A 263 -16.97 11.68 -9.27
CA VAL A 263 -16.83 11.51 -10.72
C VAL A 263 -17.10 12.84 -11.42
N SER A 264 -16.08 13.34 -12.14
CA SER A 264 -16.16 14.56 -12.95
C SER A 264 -16.90 14.29 -14.27
N ARG A 265 -16.42 13.31 -15.03
CA ARG A 265 -16.99 12.95 -16.34
C ARG A 265 -16.67 11.51 -16.72
N VAL A 266 -17.48 10.95 -17.62
CA VAL A 266 -17.13 9.73 -18.36
C VAL A 266 -16.23 10.13 -19.52
N ILE A 267 -15.08 9.47 -19.64
CA ILE A 267 -14.14 9.70 -20.73
C ILE A 267 -14.59 8.87 -21.94
N ASN A 268 -14.81 7.57 -21.73
CA ASN A 268 -15.24 6.60 -22.73
C ASN A 268 -15.97 5.43 -22.01
N PRO A 269 -16.47 4.40 -22.73
CA PRO A 269 -17.17 3.28 -22.09
C PRO A 269 -16.34 2.50 -21.05
N GLU A 270 -15.02 2.63 -21.06
CA GLU A 270 -14.11 1.88 -20.19
C GLU A 270 -13.57 2.72 -19.02
N TRP A 271 -13.59 4.05 -19.10
CA TRP A 271 -12.90 4.93 -18.17
C TRP A 271 -13.73 6.13 -17.72
N ILE A 272 -13.61 6.43 -16.43
CA ILE A 272 -14.15 7.62 -15.79
C ILE A 272 -13.02 8.52 -15.25
N GLU A 273 -13.26 9.82 -15.27
CA GLU A 273 -12.40 10.83 -14.66
C GLU A 273 -12.94 11.17 -13.27
N CYS A 274 -12.07 11.06 -12.28
CA CYS A 274 -12.34 11.29 -10.87
C CYS A 274 -11.54 12.49 -10.38
N VAL A 275 -12.08 13.18 -9.38
CA VAL A 275 -11.42 14.31 -8.72
C VAL A 275 -11.41 14.07 -7.22
N ASN A 276 -10.22 14.11 -6.62
CA ASN A 276 -10.03 14.02 -5.18
C ASN A 276 -10.70 15.24 -4.50
N LEU A 277 -11.55 14.98 -3.51
CA LEU A 277 -12.36 16.00 -2.84
C LEU A 277 -11.51 17.04 -2.08
N PHE A 278 -10.33 16.64 -1.63
CA PHE A 278 -9.47 17.42 -0.72
C PHE A 278 -8.21 17.98 -1.38
N THR A 279 -7.61 17.24 -2.31
CA THR A 279 -6.39 17.68 -3.03
C THR A 279 -6.68 18.27 -4.40
N GLU A 280 -7.89 18.08 -4.92
CA GLU A 280 -8.31 18.48 -6.28
C GLU A 280 -7.53 17.76 -7.40
N GLU A 281 -6.73 16.76 -7.05
CA GLU A 281 -6.01 15.91 -8.00
C GLU A 281 -6.99 15.12 -8.87
N ILE A 282 -6.68 15.06 -10.17
CA ILE A 282 -7.48 14.37 -11.17
C ILE A 282 -6.83 13.03 -11.49
N PHE A 283 -7.61 11.96 -11.44
CA PHE A 283 -7.17 10.61 -11.76
C PHE A 283 -8.25 9.83 -12.51
N ARG A 284 -7.92 8.63 -13.00
CA ARG A 284 -8.84 7.82 -13.81
C ARG A 284 -9.10 6.49 -13.13
N LEU A 285 -10.34 6.02 -13.22
CA LEU A 285 -10.74 4.68 -12.78
C LEU A 285 -11.50 3.96 -13.91
N PRO A 286 -11.49 2.62 -13.93
CA PRO A 286 -12.36 1.85 -14.80
C PRO A 286 -13.82 2.25 -14.60
N HIS A 287 -14.60 2.24 -15.67
CA HIS A 287 -16.03 2.52 -15.62
C HIS A 287 -16.72 1.41 -14.82
N PRO A 288 -17.37 1.72 -13.68
CA PRO A 288 -18.07 0.70 -12.91
C PRO A 288 -19.33 0.23 -13.66
N GLU A 289 -19.78 -1.00 -13.42
CA GLU A 289 -21.03 -1.55 -13.96
C GLU A 289 -22.28 -0.91 -13.30
N PHE A 290 -22.43 0.41 -13.41
CA PHE A 290 -23.53 1.17 -12.79
C PHE A 290 -24.03 2.31 -13.69
N ASP A 291 -25.27 2.79 -13.47
CA ASP A 291 -25.90 3.86 -14.26
C ASP A 291 -25.24 5.24 -14.02
N TYR A 292 -24.69 5.81 -15.11
CA TYR A 292 -23.98 7.08 -15.14
C TYR A 292 -24.77 8.28 -14.58
N LYS A 293 -26.10 8.33 -14.77
CA LYS A 293 -26.90 9.48 -14.31
C LYS A 293 -26.93 9.62 -12.79
N GLY A 294 -26.70 8.53 -12.05
CA GLY A 294 -26.58 8.53 -10.59
C GLY A 294 -25.21 9.02 -10.09
N MET A 295 -24.14 8.80 -10.87
CA MET A 295 -22.74 8.94 -10.39
C MET A 295 -22.32 10.37 -10.07
N LYS A 296 -22.85 11.38 -10.77
CA LYS A 296 -22.51 12.80 -10.53
C LYS A 296 -22.92 13.30 -9.14
N GLN A 297 -23.82 12.59 -8.47
CA GLN A 297 -24.29 12.91 -7.11
C GLN A 297 -23.72 11.95 -6.07
N MET A 298 -22.70 11.17 -6.42
CA MET A 298 -22.10 10.20 -5.53
C MET A 298 -20.76 10.70 -5.00
N LEU A 299 -20.56 10.45 -3.70
CA LEU A 299 -19.27 10.50 -3.05
C LEU A 299 -18.74 9.08 -2.97
N PHE A 300 -17.47 8.92 -3.32
CA PHE A 300 -16.76 7.66 -3.25
C PHE A 300 -15.61 7.81 -2.27
N PHE A 301 -15.37 6.78 -1.47
CA PHE A 301 -14.17 6.69 -0.66
C PHE A 301 -13.72 5.24 -0.46
N GLY A 302 -12.42 5.05 -0.37
CA GLY A 302 -11.79 3.74 -0.24
C GLY A 302 -10.32 3.79 -0.66
N HIS A 303 -9.68 2.63 -0.66
CA HIS A 303 -8.27 2.52 -1.05
C HIS A 303 -8.14 2.43 -2.57
N ILE A 304 -7.35 3.35 -3.13
CA ILE A 304 -7.07 3.41 -4.57
C ILE A 304 -5.56 3.33 -4.79
N PHE A 305 -5.18 2.74 -5.91
CA PHE A 305 -3.81 2.58 -6.37
C PHE A 305 -3.50 3.68 -7.37
N SER A 306 -2.32 4.31 -7.25
CA SER A 306 -1.92 5.45 -8.08
C SER A 306 -1.13 5.08 -9.34
N ARG A 307 -1.21 3.82 -9.81
CA ARG A 307 -0.59 3.39 -11.08
C ARG A 307 -1.68 2.86 -12.01
N ASP A 308 -1.45 2.97 -13.32
CA ASP A 308 -2.39 2.83 -14.46
C ASP A 308 -3.17 1.49 -14.57
N THR A 309 -3.26 0.73 -13.49
CA THR A 309 -3.98 -0.53 -13.35
C THR A 309 -4.64 -0.56 -11.99
N VAL A 310 -5.96 -0.41 -11.98
CA VAL A 310 -6.73 -0.24 -10.76
C VAL A 310 -7.19 -1.61 -10.27
N LEU A 311 -6.57 -2.12 -9.20
CA LEU A 311 -7.26 -3.03 -8.29
C LEU A 311 -8.16 -2.16 -7.41
N VAL A 312 -9.45 -2.41 -7.37
CA VAL A 312 -10.34 -1.74 -6.41
C VAL A 312 -10.67 -2.78 -5.35
N ASN A 313 -10.23 -2.59 -4.10
CA ASN A 313 -10.56 -3.55 -3.04
C ASN A 313 -12.00 -3.35 -2.56
N CYS A 314 -12.28 -2.21 -1.93
CA CYS A 314 -13.62 -1.81 -1.49
C CYS A 314 -13.77 -0.30 -1.63
N ILE A 315 -14.62 0.15 -2.56
CA ILE A 315 -15.04 1.55 -2.64
C ILE A 315 -16.46 1.65 -2.12
N THR A 316 -16.62 2.36 -1.01
CA THR A 316 -17.93 2.75 -0.52
C THR A 316 -18.45 3.88 -1.40
N SER A 317 -19.69 3.74 -1.87
CA SER A 317 -20.33 4.70 -2.76
C SER A 317 -21.66 5.17 -2.17
N ILE A 318 -21.81 6.49 -2.02
CA ILE A 318 -22.97 7.07 -1.33
C ILE A 318 -23.53 8.21 -2.16
N LYS A 319 -24.84 8.16 -2.39
CA LYS A 319 -25.55 9.26 -3.05
C LYS A 319 -25.79 10.39 -2.05
N LEU A 320 -25.27 11.59 -2.35
CA LEU A 320 -25.33 12.75 -1.47
C LEU A 320 -25.91 13.98 -2.18
N SER A 321 -26.55 14.85 -1.40
CA SER A 321 -26.82 16.22 -1.86
C SER A 321 -25.55 17.07 -1.84
N PRO A 322 -25.43 18.11 -2.68
CA PRO A 322 -24.28 19.02 -2.66
C PRO A 322 -24.03 19.66 -1.29
N ASN A 323 -25.10 19.97 -0.54
CA ASN A 323 -25.01 20.53 0.81
C ASN A 323 -24.39 19.54 1.81
N LEU A 324 -24.78 18.26 1.73
CA LEU A 324 -24.23 17.23 2.60
C LEU A 324 -22.76 16.91 2.25
N CYS A 325 -22.43 16.86 0.95
CA CYS A 325 -21.04 16.71 0.51
C CYS A 325 -20.14 17.86 1.01
N ARG A 326 -20.62 19.11 0.89
CA ARG A 326 -19.93 20.27 1.47
C ARG A 326 -19.74 20.12 2.98
N ARG A 327 -20.77 19.69 3.70
CA ARG A 327 -20.71 19.49 5.15
C ARG A 327 -19.70 18.42 5.57
N ILE A 328 -19.64 17.30 4.84
CA ILE A 328 -18.62 16.25 5.04
C ILE A 328 -17.22 16.82 4.83
N LYS A 329 -17.01 17.61 3.77
CA LYS A 329 -15.71 18.27 3.50
C LYS A 329 -15.31 19.20 4.64
N GLU A 330 -16.25 19.98 5.16
CA GLU A 330 -16.02 20.90 6.29
C GLU A 330 -15.69 20.15 7.59
N GLU A 331 -16.35 19.03 7.91
CA GLU A 331 -16.00 18.21 9.09
C GLU A 331 -14.62 17.57 8.95
N ALA A 332 -14.29 17.01 7.78
CA ALA A 332 -12.97 16.45 7.53
C ALA A 332 -11.86 17.52 7.65
N GLN A 333 -12.12 18.74 7.19
CA GLN A 333 -11.20 19.88 7.38
C GLN A 333 -10.99 20.21 8.86
N ARG A 334 -12.04 20.13 9.68
CA ARG A 334 -11.92 20.32 11.13
C ARG A 334 -11.09 19.22 11.79
N GLN A 335 -11.32 17.96 11.42
CA GLN A 335 -10.54 16.84 11.92
C GLN A 335 -9.06 16.95 11.54
N LYS A 336 -8.78 17.36 10.30
CA LYS A 336 -7.40 17.65 9.88
C LYS A 336 -6.82 18.82 10.69
N ALA A 337 -7.57 19.89 10.94
CA ALA A 337 -7.08 21.01 11.75
C ALA A 337 -6.75 20.59 13.20
N ILE A 338 -7.53 19.67 13.78
CA ILE A 338 -7.20 19.03 15.07
C ILE A 338 -5.91 18.23 14.96
N PHE A 339 -5.76 17.42 13.92
CA PHE A 339 -4.54 16.67 13.68
C PHE A 339 -3.32 17.59 13.48
N ASP A 340 -3.50 18.75 12.83
CA ASP A 340 -2.43 19.75 12.63
C ASP A 340 -1.93 20.36 13.95
N ILE A 341 -2.73 20.37 15.02
CA ILE A 341 -2.27 20.76 16.37
C ILE A 341 -1.26 19.74 16.91
N GLN A 342 -1.53 18.45 16.67
CA GLN A 342 -0.63 17.37 17.03
C GLN A 342 0.59 17.35 16.11
N GLN A 343 0.40 17.40 14.79
CA GLN A 343 1.45 17.35 13.78
C GLN A 343 1.38 18.59 12.87
N PRO A 344 2.02 19.71 13.27
CA PRO A 344 2.00 20.94 12.48
C PRO A 344 2.50 20.73 11.04
N GLY A 345 1.68 21.15 10.08
CA GLY A 345 2.02 21.04 8.65
C GLY A 345 1.68 19.70 8.02
N ALA A 346 0.95 18.81 8.69
CA ALA A 346 0.53 17.54 8.12
C ALA A 346 -0.26 17.73 6.81
N THR A 347 -0.03 16.83 5.87
CA THR A 347 -0.75 16.71 4.60
C THR A 347 -2.05 15.94 4.75
N TRP A 348 -2.94 16.02 3.75
CA TRP A 348 -4.13 15.16 3.71
C TRP A 348 -3.78 13.67 3.68
N LYS A 349 -2.69 13.31 2.99
CA LYS A 349 -2.19 11.94 2.93
C LYS A 349 -1.79 11.45 4.33
N GLU A 350 -1.04 12.25 5.09
CA GLU A 350 -0.66 11.90 6.47
C GLU A 350 -1.88 11.79 7.40
N PHE A 351 -2.86 12.69 7.26
CA PHE A 351 -4.10 12.61 8.02
C PHE A 351 -4.88 11.33 7.72
N PHE A 352 -5.16 11.02 6.45
CA PHE A 352 -5.95 9.83 6.10
C PHE A 352 -5.21 8.53 6.41
N ASN A 353 -3.89 8.48 6.23
CA ASN A 353 -3.06 7.34 6.62
C ASN A 353 -3.18 6.98 8.12
N ARG A 354 -3.57 7.92 8.98
CA ARG A 354 -3.77 7.71 10.42
C ARG A 354 -5.24 7.63 10.83
N HIS A 355 -6.09 8.43 10.19
CA HIS A 355 -7.44 8.74 10.67
C HIS A 355 -8.54 8.53 9.63
N ALA A 356 -8.30 7.74 8.58
CA ALA A 356 -9.33 7.36 7.60
C ALA A 356 -10.60 6.79 8.26
N LEU A 357 -10.46 5.99 9.31
CA LEU A 357 -11.62 5.46 10.04
C LEU A 357 -12.47 6.56 10.70
N ALA A 358 -11.86 7.63 11.22
CA ALA A 358 -12.61 8.76 11.78
C ALA A 358 -13.44 9.47 10.70
N PHE A 359 -12.91 9.55 9.47
CA PHE A 359 -13.67 10.06 8.33
C PHE A 359 -14.86 9.14 7.98
N ARG A 360 -14.67 7.81 7.95
CA ARG A 360 -15.77 6.86 7.72
C ARG A 360 -16.90 7.04 8.74
N HIS A 361 -16.57 7.12 10.03
CA HIS A 361 -17.54 7.40 11.09
C HIS A 361 -18.23 8.75 10.91
N THR A 362 -17.51 9.77 10.44
CA THR A 362 -18.09 11.09 10.18
C THR A 362 -19.15 11.05 9.10
N VAL A 363 -18.88 10.31 8.02
CA VAL A 363 -19.85 10.10 6.94
C VAL A 363 -21.07 9.35 7.46
N ASP A 364 -20.86 8.26 8.21
CA ASP A 364 -21.95 7.48 8.83
C ASP A 364 -22.82 8.33 9.77
N ILE A 365 -22.21 9.07 10.70
CA ILE A 365 -22.89 9.98 11.64
C ILE A 365 -23.72 11.02 10.87
N LEU A 366 -23.17 11.64 9.82
CA LEU A 366 -23.87 12.68 9.06
C LEU A 366 -25.04 12.13 8.23
N LEU A 367 -25.00 10.84 7.89
CA LEU A 367 -26.06 10.16 7.15
C LEU A 367 -27.17 9.64 8.05
N ASN A 368 -26.77 9.02 9.16
CA ASN A 368 -27.65 8.18 9.97
C ASN A 368 -28.02 8.83 11.32
N MET A 369 -27.32 9.88 11.75
CA MET A 369 -27.57 10.55 13.02
C MET A 369 -27.99 12.02 12.83
N ALA A 370 -28.92 12.49 13.66
CA ALA A 370 -29.34 13.89 13.72
C ALA A 370 -28.34 14.77 14.53
N LYS A 371 -27.03 14.62 14.28
CA LYS A 371 -25.98 15.41 14.97
C LYS A 371 -25.65 16.66 14.15
N VAL A 372 -25.65 17.84 14.77
CA VAL A 372 -25.34 19.12 14.09
C VAL A 372 -23.82 19.36 14.00
N ASN A 373 -23.09 19.08 15.07
CA ASN A 373 -21.63 19.23 15.13
C ASN A 373 -21.02 17.85 15.35
N VAL A 374 -20.30 17.32 14.36
CA VAL A 374 -19.67 16.00 14.51
C VAL A 374 -18.38 16.15 15.31
N THR A 375 -17.57 17.15 14.95
CA THR A 375 -16.33 17.49 15.65
C THR A 375 -16.54 18.68 16.61
N PRO A 376 -16.11 18.57 17.89
CA PRO A 376 -16.21 19.67 18.85
C PRO A 376 -15.38 20.91 18.45
N PHE A 377 -16.00 22.09 18.46
CA PHE A 377 -15.34 23.36 18.08
C PHE A 377 -14.32 23.84 19.12
N ASP A 378 -14.56 23.52 20.38
CA ASP A 378 -13.72 23.92 21.51
C ASP A 378 -12.29 23.37 21.39
N GLN A 379 -12.06 22.30 20.65
CA GLN A 379 -10.71 21.76 20.46
C GLN A 379 -9.79 22.68 19.63
N MET A 380 -10.33 23.42 18.66
CA MET A 380 -9.53 24.25 17.75
C MET A 380 -9.28 25.67 18.27
N GLU A 381 -10.19 26.21 19.08
CA GLU A 381 -10.15 27.60 19.54
C GLU A 381 -9.33 27.79 20.83
N ARG A 382 -8.74 26.70 21.35
CA ARG A 382 -7.97 26.72 22.60
C ARG A 382 -6.56 27.25 22.40
N THR A 383 -6.14 28.12 23.30
CA THR A 383 -4.75 28.50 23.46
C THR A 383 -4.03 27.48 24.35
N PHE A 384 -2.91 26.96 23.89
CA PHE A 384 -2.12 25.98 24.64
C PHE A 384 -0.92 26.64 25.33
N PRO A 385 -0.47 26.10 26.48
CA PRO A 385 0.78 26.51 27.11
C PRO A 385 1.98 26.43 26.16
N ILE A 386 2.90 27.40 26.28
CA ILE A 386 4.11 27.46 25.45
C ILE A 386 5.12 26.41 25.91
N ILE A 387 5.56 25.55 24.99
CA ILE A 387 6.54 24.49 25.26
C ILE A 387 7.94 24.98 24.88
N ALA A 388 8.73 25.34 25.89
CA ALA A 388 10.00 26.03 25.71
C ALA A 388 11.21 25.13 25.36
N GLN A 389 11.06 23.79 25.42
CA GLN A 389 12.09 22.79 25.08
C GLN A 389 13.44 22.97 25.82
N ASN A 390 13.38 23.20 27.13
CA ASN A 390 14.54 23.52 27.97
C ASN A 390 14.98 22.39 28.91
N ARG A 391 14.18 21.33 29.07
CA ARG A 391 14.40 20.32 30.12
C ARG A 391 14.29 18.91 29.58
N GLU A 392 15.19 18.05 30.03
CA GLU A 392 15.12 16.61 29.76
C GLU A 392 14.17 15.93 30.76
N PRO A 393 13.19 15.13 30.28
CA PRO A 393 12.32 14.37 31.16
C PRO A 393 13.10 13.30 31.93
N ASN A 394 12.59 12.92 33.11
CA ASN A 394 13.22 11.86 33.90
C ASN A 394 13.10 10.49 33.19
N GLU A 395 14.24 9.92 32.79
CA GLU A 395 14.31 8.67 32.02
C GLU A 395 13.67 7.47 32.73
N ALA A 396 13.78 7.39 34.07
CA ALA A 396 13.19 6.29 34.83
C ALA A 396 11.66 6.35 34.84
N VAL A 397 11.06 7.54 34.82
CA VAL A 397 9.62 7.71 34.64
C VAL A 397 9.22 7.25 33.24
N THR A 398 9.93 7.73 32.21
CA THR A 398 9.65 7.38 30.80
C THR A 398 9.70 5.89 30.54
N LYS A 399 10.78 5.21 30.93
CA LYS A 399 10.92 3.76 30.75
C LYS A 399 9.82 2.97 31.45
N LEU A 400 9.36 3.45 32.60
CA LEU A 400 8.39 2.73 33.41
C LEU A 400 6.99 2.79 32.82
N PHE A 401 6.50 3.96 32.39
CA PHE A 401 5.17 4.01 31.79
C PHE A 401 5.14 3.37 30.40
N VAL A 402 6.18 3.54 29.59
CA VAL A 402 6.29 2.90 28.26
C VAL A 402 6.20 1.37 28.39
N LYS A 403 6.82 0.81 29.43
CA LYS A 403 6.76 -0.64 29.70
C LYS A 403 5.36 -1.11 30.10
N ILE A 404 4.65 -0.35 30.94
CA ILE A 404 3.37 -0.78 31.53
C ILE A 404 2.17 -0.53 30.61
N MET A 405 2.22 0.51 29.77
CA MET A 405 1.12 0.87 28.87
C MET A 405 0.56 -0.29 28.02
N PRO A 406 1.39 -1.16 27.40
CA PRO A 406 0.88 -2.32 26.67
C PRO A 406 0.01 -3.27 27.51
N GLU A 407 0.29 -3.43 28.80
CA GLU A 407 -0.48 -4.30 29.72
C GLU A 407 -1.92 -3.78 29.93
N TYR A 408 -2.15 -2.51 29.60
CA TYR A 408 -3.45 -1.82 29.66
C TYR A 408 -4.09 -1.63 28.27
N GLY A 409 -3.55 -2.29 27.23
CA GLY A 409 -4.09 -2.23 25.87
C GLY A 409 -3.72 -0.97 25.08
N PHE A 410 -2.80 -0.14 25.56
CA PHE A 410 -2.34 1.03 24.84
C PHE A 410 -1.38 0.65 23.70
N SER A 411 -1.58 1.26 22.54
CA SER A 411 -0.75 1.03 21.35
C SER A 411 0.65 1.65 21.48
N LYS A 412 1.53 1.28 20.55
CA LYS A 412 2.85 1.92 20.40
C LYS A 412 2.72 3.43 20.14
N HIS A 413 1.73 3.85 19.35
CA HIS A 413 1.46 5.26 19.12
C HIS A 413 0.98 5.98 20.38
N ASP A 414 0.13 5.34 21.19
CA ASP A 414 -0.30 5.90 22.48
C ASP A 414 0.88 6.13 23.42
N GLN A 415 1.87 5.25 23.42
CA GLN A 415 3.12 5.44 24.17
C GLN A 415 3.87 6.69 23.69
N ASP A 416 3.92 6.93 22.37
CA ASP A 416 4.58 8.11 21.80
C ASP A 416 3.86 9.41 22.18
N LEU A 417 2.52 9.40 22.17
CA LEU A 417 1.70 10.52 22.64
C LEU A 417 1.86 10.75 24.15
N ALA A 418 1.91 9.68 24.97
CA ALA A 418 2.15 9.78 26.41
C ALA A 418 3.57 10.28 26.73
N MET A 419 4.57 9.91 25.94
CA MET A 419 5.92 10.48 26.03
C MET A 419 5.91 11.97 25.74
N ARG A 420 5.18 12.41 24.73
CA ARG A 420 5.01 13.85 24.44
C ARG A 420 4.28 14.58 25.57
N LEU A 421 3.21 14.00 26.11
CA LEU A 421 2.49 14.53 27.27
C LEU A 421 3.42 14.76 28.46
N TRP A 422 4.25 13.77 28.78
CA TRP A 422 5.23 13.87 29.85
C TRP A 422 6.31 14.91 29.56
N TYR A 423 6.82 14.93 28.32
CA TYR A 423 7.81 15.89 27.87
C TYR A 423 7.31 17.34 28.02
N ASP A 424 6.11 17.62 27.51
CA ASP A 424 5.50 18.96 27.53
C ASP A 424 5.28 19.43 28.98
N TYR A 425 4.83 18.55 29.86
CA TYR A 425 4.68 18.85 31.28
C TYR A 425 6.02 19.27 31.93
N CYS A 426 7.12 18.60 31.57
CA CYS A 426 8.46 18.94 32.05
C CYS A 426 8.97 20.29 31.51
N GLN A 427 8.45 20.77 30.37
CA GLN A 427 8.80 22.09 29.83
C GLN A 427 8.13 23.22 30.60
N VAL A 428 6.92 23.01 31.11
CA VAL A 428 6.16 24.05 31.82
C VAL A 428 6.40 24.04 33.34
N THR A 429 6.83 22.91 33.91
CA THR A 429 7.00 22.74 35.35
C THR A 429 8.35 22.11 35.71
N VAL A 430 8.97 22.55 36.82
CA VAL A 430 10.14 21.87 37.39
C VAL A 430 9.66 20.68 38.22
N VAL A 431 10.01 19.47 37.79
CA VAL A 431 9.50 18.24 38.41
C VAL A 431 10.54 17.58 39.32
N THR A 432 10.21 17.46 40.60
CA THR A 432 11.02 16.69 41.56
C THR A 432 10.52 15.25 41.63
N VAL A 433 11.27 14.31 41.05
CA VAL A 433 10.92 12.88 41.03
C VAL A 433 11.49 12.19 42.27
N ARG A 434 10.63 11.89 43.26
CA ARG A 434 11.00 11.07 44.44
C ARG A 434 10.86 9.57 44.17
N LYS A 435 9.74 9.16 43.57
CA LYS A 435 9.45 7.79 43.13
C LYS A 435 8.94 7.83 41.69
N ALA A 436 9.62 7.14 40.79
CA ALA A 436 9.29 7.16 39.36
C ALA A 436 7.88 6.58 39.09
N GLY A 437 7.51 5.51 39.80
CA GLY A 437 6.18 4.87 39.70
C GLY A 437 5.01 5.83 39.90
N ALA A 438 5.14 6.81 40.79
CA ALA A 438 4.06 7.75 41.09
C ALA A 438 3.80 8.75 39.95
N TRP A 439 4.85 9.07 39.18
CA TRP A 439 4.72 9.92 37.99
C TRP A 439 4.34 9.09 36.76
N ALA A 440 4.89 7.88 36.61
CA ALA A 440 4.51 6.96 35.54
C ALA A 440 3.01 6.63 35.59
N ALA A 441 2.48 6.26 36.76
CA ALA A 441 1.05 6.03 36.97
C ALA A 441 0.22 7.26 36.61
N ALA A 442 0.67 8.45 37.02
CA ALA A 442 -0.04 9.69 36.75
C ALA A 442 -0.07 10.03 35.25
N VAL A 443 1.01 9.77 34.50
CA VAL A 443 1.06 9.97 33.04
C VAL A 443 0.07 9.02 32.35
N ILE A 444 0.12 7.72 32.65
CA ILE A 444 -0.79 6.73 32.06
C ILE A 444 -2.24 7.10 32.37
N TYR A 445 -2.55 7.39 33.64
CA TYR A 445 -3.90 7.75 34.04
C TYR A 445 -4.38 9.07 33.41
N SER A 446 -3.48 10.05 33.26
CA SER A 446 -3.81 11.30 32.56
C SER A 446 -4.16 11.05 31.10
N PHE A 447 -3.33 10.27 30.42
CA PHE A 447 -3.54 9.91 29.01
C PHE A 447 -4.85 9.14 28.81
N ALA A 448 -5.13 8.18 29.69
CA ALA A 448 -6.37 7.41 29.69
C ALA A 448 -7.60 8.30 29.85
N GLN A 449 -7.57 9.28 30.77
CA GLN A 449 -8.70 10.20 30.98
C GLN A 449 -8.99 11.12 29.80
N ILE A 450 -7.97 11.46 29.00
CA ILE A 450 -8.14 12.28 27.81
C ILE A 450 -8.81 11.47 26.69
N ASN A 451 -8.43 10.20 26.53
CA ASN A 451 -8.73 9.42 25.33
C ASN A 451 -9.77 8.32 25.51
N SER A 452 -9.92 7.73 26.71
CA SER A 452 -10.80 6.58 26.94
C SER A 452 -11.99 6.98 27.82
N PRO A 453 -13.23 6.95 27.29
CA PRO A 453 -14.43 7.22 28.08
C PRO A 453 -14.68 6.20 29.20
N GLN A 454 -14.22 4.95 29.01
CA GLN A 454 -14.34 3.89 30.00
C GLN A 454 -13.25 4.00 31.08
N GLY A 455 -12.12 4.64 30.75
CA GLY A 455 -11.00 4.86 31.67
C GLY A 455 -10.28 3.57 32.06
N ILE A 456 -9.34 3.69 32.99
CA ILE A 456 -8.61 2.56 33.59
C ILE A 456 -8.74 2.62 35.12
N SER A 457 -8.64 1.48 35.79
CA SER A 457 -8.65 1.44 37.27
C SER A 457 -7.37 2.06 37.82
N VAL A 458 -7.53 3.12 38.62
CA VAL A 458 -6.40 3.75 39.30
C VAL A 458 -5.86 2.86 40.42
N GLU A 459 -6.72 2.03 41.03
CA GLU A 459 -6.36 1.11 42.09
C GLU A 459 -5.40 0.03 41.57
N GLN A 460 -5.76 -0.58 40.43
CA GLN A 460 -4.90 -1.56 39.76
C GLN A 460 -3.58 -0.92 39.31
N LEU A 461 -3.64 0.25 38.66
CA LEU A 461 -2.45 0.95 38.19
C LEU A 461 -1.50 1.36 39.32
N ALA A 462 -2.06 1.81 40.46
CA ALA A 462 -1.27 2.14 41.62
C ALA A 462 -0.63 0.90 42.24
N ALA A 463 -1.34 -0.23 42.28
CA ALA A 463 -0.81 -1.51 42.76
C ALA A 463 0.34 -2.01 41.90
N ASP A 464 0.19 -2.01 40.56
CA ASP A 464 1.20 -2.51 39.62
C ASP A 464 2.52 -1.72 39.67
N LEU A 465 2.41 -0.43 39.99
CA LEU A 465 3.56 0.49 40.11
C LEU A 465 4.04 0.68 41.56
N ASP A 466 3.47 -0.08 42.51
CA ASP A 466 3.79 -0.04 43.93
C ASP A 466 3.65 1.38 44.54
N VAL A 467 2.58 2.10 44.21
CA VAL A 467 2.33 3.46 44.70
C VAL A 467 0.95 3.62 45.32
N SER A 468 0.72 4.72 46.04
CA SER A 468 -0.61 5.03 46.56
C SER A 468 -1.46 5.72 45.49
N THR A 469 -2.75 5.40 45.44
CA THR A 469 -3.73 6.06 44.57
C THR A 469 -3.75 7.58 44.78
N SER A 470 -3.60 8.04 46.03
CA SER A 470 -3.50 9.47 46.36
C SER A 470 -2.32 10.16 45.67
N SER A 471 -1.18 9.48 45.51
CA SER A 471 -0.03 10.03 44.79
C SER A 471 -0.27 10.12 43.29
N VAL A 472 -1.00 9.16 42.71
CA VAL A 472 -1.40 9.16 41.30
C VAL A 472 -2.31 10.34 41.02
N TYR A 473 -3.38 10.53 41.81
CA TYR A 473 -4.29 11.67 41.68
C TYR A 473 -3.58 13.01 41.84
N ALA A 474 -2.79 13.17 42.91
CA ALA A 474 -2.09 14.43 43.17
C ALA A 474 -1.11 14.82 42.06
N ASN A 475 -0.46 13.85 41.40
CA ASN A 475 0.42 14.13 40.27
C ASN A 475 -0.37 14.33 38.97
N ARG A 476 -1.45 13.58 38.74
CA ARG A 476 -2.37 13.78 37.61
C ARG A 476 -2.95 15.20 37.62
N ASP A 477 -3.41 15.67 38.78
CA ASP A 477 -3.99 17.01 38.90
C ASP A 477 -2.97 18.11 38.57
N LYS A 478 -1.68 17.91 38.89
CA LYS A 478 -0.61 18.83 38.47
C LYS A 478 -0.41 18.83 36.97
N ILE A 479 -0.42 17.65 36.35
CA ILE A 479 -0.29 17.50 34.89
C ILE A 479 -1.47 18.21 34.20
N PHE A 480 -2.71 17.90 34.61
CA PHE A 480 -3.92 18.54 34.09
C PHE A 480 -3.91 20.05 34.23
N LYS A 481 -3.57 20.55 35.43
CA LYS A 481 -3.55 21.98 35.69
C LYS A 481 -2.47 22.70 34.90
N SER A 482 -1.26 22.15 34.82
CA SER A 482 -0.12 22.85 34.21
C SER A 482 -0.18 22.86 32.69
N LEU A 483 -0.70 21.78 32.09
CA LEU A 483 -0.89 21.68 30.65
C LEU A 483 -2.27 22.15 30.19
N GLU A 484 -3.14 22.53 31.12
CA GLU A 484 -4.53 22.87 30.88
C GLU A 484 -5.24 21.78 30.07
N LEU A 485 -5.13 20.52 30.52
CA LEU A 485 -5.69 19.38 29.77
C LEU A 485 -7.20 19.36 29.85
N ALA A 486 -7.83 19.00 28.74
CA ALA A 486 -9.26 18.69 28.66
C ALA A 486 -9.48 17.30 28.05
N LYS A 487 -10.72 16.81 28.11
CA LYS A 487 -11.10 15.58 27.42
C LYS A 487 -10.87 15.76 25.91
N TYR A 488 -10.30 14.74 25.27
CA TYR A 488 -9.94 14.76 23.85
C TYR A 488 -9.01 15.93 23.46
N ASP A 489 -8.07 16.29 24.34
CA ASP A 489 -7.07 17.34 24.04
C ASP A 489 -6.29 16.99 22.76
N PRO A 490 -6.32 17.85 21.72
CA PRO A 490 -5.82 17.52 20.39
C PRO A 490 -4.32 17.21 20.37
N ARG A 491 -3.53 17.76 21.31
CA ARG A 491 -2.08 17.52 21.40
C ARG A 491 -1.71 16.07 21.72
N TYR A 492 -2.61 15.34 22.38
CA TYR A 492 -2.39 13.98 22.88
C TYR A 492 -3.55 13.04 22.51
N LEU A 493 -4.29 13.38 21.44
CA LEU A 493 -5.46 12.65 20.99
C LEU A 493 -5.05 11.36 20.26
N SER A 494 -5.53 10.22 20.74
CA SER A 494 -5.34 8.92 20.10
C SER A 494 -6.39 8.66 19.02
N ALA A 495 -6.20 7.62 18.20
CA ALA A 495 -7.20 7.19 17.23
C ALA A 495 -8.54 6.82 17.90
N GLU A 496 -8.49 6.13 19.03
CA GLU A 496 -9.65 5.78 19.84
C GLU A 496 -10.32 7.04 20.42
N GLY A 497 -9.54 7.95 21.00
CA GLY A 497 -10.03 9.21 21.53
C GLY A 497 -10.71 10.08 20.47
N LEU A 498 -10.14 10.14 19.26
CA LEU A 498 -10.73 10.86 18.14
C LEU A 498 -12.08 10.25 17.76
N ILE A 499 -12.16 8.92 17.59
CA ILE A 499 -13.42 8.23 17.25
C ILE A 499 -14.48 8.51 18.31
N TYR A 500 -14.18 8.31 19.60
CA TYR A 500 -15.14 8.57 20.67
C TYR A 500 -15.60 10.03 20.76
N SER A 501 -14.72 10.98 20.42
CA SER A 501 -15.10 12.40 20.37
C SER A 501 -16.22 12.67 19.37
N LEU A 502 -16.29 11.91 18.27
CA LEU A 502 -17.35 12.05 17.25
C LEU A 502 -18.72 11.62 17.76
N PHE A 503 -18.79 10.74 18.75
CA PHE A 503 -20.04 10.23 19.34
C PHE A 503 -20.43 10.89 20.66
N THR A 504 -19.54 11.72 21.23
CA THR A 504 -19.83 12.48 22.44
C THR A 504 -20.68 13.71 22.08
N PRO A 505 -21.73 14.04 22.86
CA PRO A 505 -22.60 15.19 22.60
C PRO A 505 -21.89 16.54 22.66
#